data_AF-A0A6M8BFJ8-F1
#
_entry.id   AF-A0A6M8BFJ8-F1
#
_cell.length_a   1.000
_cell.length_b   1.000
_cell.length_c   1.000
_cell.angle_alpha   90.00
_cell.angle_beta   90.00
_cell.angle_gamma   90.00
#
_symmetry.space_group_name_H-M   'P 1'
#
loop_
_entity.id
_entity.type
_entity.pdbx_description
1 polymer ?
#
loop_
_entity_poly.entity_id
_entity_poly.type
_entity_poly.pdbx_seq_one_letter_code
_entity_poly.pdbx_strand_id
1 'polypeptide(L)'
;MERLQAERIESIKAGGLSALVCGTVVLVGAIANTVLATRWNALTVFSLNWSIGLHLAHAMLAGLLFGVTYRYVVRQGENPHLSAGAVLAFALVRGLAQLETGWTLHGNPTLLLLLGGESALMLAIAAGVLNVALSRKAIQPFVSF
;
A
#
# COMPACT_ATOMS: atom_id res chain seq x y z
N MET A 1 31.81 3.68 3.53
CA MET A 1 31.13 2.46 3.01
C MET A 1 30.10 1.93 4.00
N GLU A 2 30.44 1.74 5.28
CA GLU A 2 29.55 1.13 6.29
C GLU A 2 28.21 1.86 6.51
N ARG A 3 28.20 3.20 6.59
CA ARG A 3 26.95 3.98 6.75
C ARG A 3 25.99 3.82 5.56
N LEU A 4 26.53 3.69 4.35
CA LEU A 4 25.76 3.55 3.12
C LEU A 4 25.11 2.16 3.05
N GLN A 5 25.77 1.14 3.60
CA GLN A 5 25.20 -0.20 3.75
C GLN A 5 24.11 -0.23 4.83
N ALA A 6 24.30 0.46 5.96
CA ALA A 6 23.28 0.57 7.01
C ALA A 6 21.99 1.23 6.50
N GLU A 7 22.10 2.33 5.75
CA GLU A 7 20.93 3.01 5.17
C GLU A 7 20.16 2.15 4.16
N ARG A 8 20.86 1.29 3.41
CA ARG A 8 20.22 0.34 2.49
C ARG A 8 19.41 -0.71 3.24
N ILE A 9 19.96 -1.24 4.33
CA ILE A 9 19.29 -2.26 5.15
C ILE A 9 18.02 -1.68 5.79
N GLU A 10 18.10 -0.47 6.34
CA GLU A 10 16.94 0.19 6.95
C GLU A 10 15.84 0.53 5.92
N SER A 11 16.22 0.86 4.68
CA SER A 11 15.26 1.06 3.58
C SER A 11 14.60 -0.25 3.16
N ILE A 12 15.35 -1.35 3.08
CA ILE A 12 14.79 -2.69 2.81
C ILE A 12 13.83 -3.10 3.93
N LYS A 13 14.14 -2.77 5.19
CA LYS A 13 13.26 -3.04 6.34
C LYS A 13 11.96 -2.25 6.26
N ALA A 14 12.02 -0.96 5.92
CA ALA A 14 10.84 -0.13 5.72
C ALA A 14 9.98 -0.63 4.55
N GLY A 15 10.62 -0.95 3.42
CA GLY A 15 9.95 -1.55 2.26
C GLY A 15 9.30 -2.88 2.62
N GLY A 16 10.02 -3.78 3.30
CA GLY A 16 9.52 -5.09 3.71
C GLY A 16 8.34 -5.00 4.67
N LEU A 17 8.38 -4.10 5.65
CA LEU A 17 7.27 -3.88 6.58
C LEU A 17 6.01 -3.41 5.84
N SER A 18 6.17 -2.43 4.96
CA SER A 18 5.07 -1.91 4.14
C SER A 18 4.52 -2.96 3.18
N ALA A 19 5.37 -3.77 2.55
CA ALA A 19 4.97 -4.88 1.69
C ALA A 19 4.13 -5.90 2.45
N LEU A 20 4.53 -6.26 3.68
CA LEU A 20 3.78 -7.18 4.53
C LEU A 20 2.42 -6.61 4.92
N VAL A 21 2.35 -5.33 5.31
CA VAL A 21 1.08 -4.66 5.64
C VAL A 21 0.14 -4.63 4.43
N CYS A 22 0.67 -4.23 3.28
CA CYS A 22 -0.09 -4.23 2.03
C CYS A 22 -0.59 -5.64 1.66
N GLY A 23 0.25 -6.66 1.83
CA GLY A 23 -0.13 -8.05 1.57
C GLY A 23 -1.21 -8.55 2.53
N THR A 24 -1.11 -8.24 3.83
CA THR A 24 -2.13 -8.64 4.82
C THR A 24 -3.45 -7.94 4.58
N VAL A 25 -3.46 -6.65 4.21
CA VAL A 25 -4.68 -5.92 3.85
C VAL A 25 -5.39 -6.60 2.68
N VAL A 26 -4.66 -7.00 1.64
CA VAL A 26 -5.26 -7.70 0.48
C VAL A 26 -5.79 -9.09 0.86
N LEU A 27 -5.06 -9.84 1.71
CA LEU A 27 -5.54 -11.14 2.18
C LEU A 27 -6.81 -11.02 3.01
N VAL A 28 -6.85 -10.07 3.94
CA VAL A 28 -8.05 -9.79 4.76
C VAL A 28 -9.20 -9.32 3.89
N GLY A 29 -8.93 -8.42 2.93
CA GLY A 29 -9.93 -7.96 1.97
C GLY A 29 -10.51 -9.10 1.13
N ALA A 30 -9.67 -10.02 0.65
CA ALA A 30 -10.12 -11.19 -0.10
C ALA A 30 -10.98 -12.14 0.74
N ILE A 31 -10.59 -12.41 2.00
CA ILE A 31 -11.38 -13.25 2.91
C ILE A 31 -12.72 -12.57 3.24
N ALA A 32 -12.69 -11.27 3.55
CA ALA A 32 -13.92 -10.51 3.80
C ALA A 32 -14.82 -10.55 2.57
N ASN A 33 -14.25 -10.44 1.38
CA ASN A 33 -15.01 -10.47 0.14
C ASN A 33 -15.64 -11.83 -0.14
N THR A 34 -14.96 -12.95 0.11
CA THR A 34 -15.58 -14.27 -0.06
C THR A 34 -16.73 -14.52 0.91
N VAL A 35 -16.62 -14.02 2.15
CA VAL A 35 -17.69 -14.11 3.13
C VAL A 35 -18.86 -13.18 2.76
N LEU A 36 -18.60 -11.93 2.36
CA LEU A 36 -19.65 -10.95 2.01
C LEU A 36 -20.27 -11.17 0.63
N ALA A 37 -19.56 -11.77 -0.33
CA ALA A 37 -20.08 -12.06 -1.67
C ALA A 37 -21.27 -13.03 -1.64
N THR A 38 -21.40 -13.88 -0.60
CA THR A 38 -22.61 -14.68 -0.38
C THR A 38 -23.85 -13.85 -0.03
N ARG A 39 -23.68 -12.59 0.37
CA ARG A 39 -24.76 -11.65 0.75
C ARG A 39 -24.98 -10.56 -0.30
N TRP A 40 -23.94 -10.12 -1.02
CA TRP A 40 -24.02 -9.06 -2.02
C TRP A 40 -23.24 -9.38 -3.30
N ASN A 41 -23.99 -9.61 -4.39
CA ASN A 41 -23.43 -10.00 -5.69
C ASN A 41 -22.56 -8.90 -6.34
N ALA A 42 -22.76 -7.63 -5.97
CA ALA A 42 -21.97 -6.50 -6.45
C ALA A 42 -20.50 -6.51 -5.96
N LEU A 43 -20.19 -7.31 -4.93
CA LEU A 43 -18.85 -7.42 -4.36
C LEU A 43 -18.02 -8.56 -4.98
N THR A 44 -18.54 -9.33 -5.95
CA THR A 44 -17.88 -10.52 -6.52
C THR A 44 -16.57 -10.27 -7.30
N VAL A 45 -16.06 -9.03 -7.32
CA VAL A 45 -14.85 -8.59 -8.03
C VAL A 45 -13.58 -9.31 -7.55
N PHE A 46 -13.48 -9.65 -6.26
CA PHE A 46 -12.34 -10.38 -5.70
C PHE A 46 -12.74 -11.80 -5.29
N SER A 47 -12.87 -12.72 -6.25
CA SER A 47 -12.98 -14.14 -5.92
C SER A 47 -11.59 -14.74 -5.63
N LEU A 48 -11.53 -15.70 -4.70
CA LEU A 48 -10.33 -16.49 -4.42
C LEU A 48 -10.03 -17.45 -5.59
N ASN A 49 -9.50 -16.89 -6.67
CA ASN A 49 -9.00 -17.62 -7.83
C ASN A 49 -7.46 -17.57 -7.89
N TRP A 50 -6.85 -18.24 -8.86
CA TRP A 50 -5.41 -18.16 -9.17
C TRP A 50 -4.87 -16.71 -9.22
N SER A 51 -5.72 -15.77 -9.61
CA SER A 51 -5.45 -14.34 -9.65
C SER A 51 -5.07 -13.74 -8.29
N ILE A 52 -5.42 -14.36 -7.15
CA ILE A 52 -5.09 -13.85 -5.81
C ILE A 52 -3.57 -13.74 -5.61
N GLY A 53 -2.79 -14.67 -6.20
CA GLY A 53 -1.33 -14.63 -6.13
C GLY A 53 -0.75 -13.41 -6.85
N LEU A 54 -1.34 -13.06 -8.01
CA LEU A 54 -0.95 -11.86 -8.76
C LEU A 54 -1.37 -10.57 -8.04
N HIS A 55 -2.58 -10.53 -7.48
CA HIS A 55 -3.03 -9.40 -6.68
C HIS A 55 -2.16 -9.19 -5.44
N LEU A 56 -1.79 -10.28 -4.76
CA LEU A 56 -0.89 -10.24 -3.61
C LEU A 56 0.51 -9.77 -4.00
N ALA A 57 1.09 -10.30 -5.08
CA ALA A 57 2.39 -9.87 -5.57
C ALA A 57 2.38 -8.38 -5.96
N HIS A 58 1.36 -7.93 -6.69
CA HIS A 58 1.19 -6.52 -7.06
C HIS A 58 1.02 -5.61 -5.83
N ALA A 59 0.29 -6.06 -4.82
CA ALA A 59 0.12 -5.36 -3.55
C ALA A 59 1.42 -5.26 -2.75
N MET A 60 2.16 -6.36 -2.64
CA MET A 60 3.45 -6.41 -1.95
C MET A 60 4.50 -5.55 -2.66
N LEU A 61 4.57 -5.59 -3.99
CA LEU A 61 5.49 -4.75 -4.75
C LEU A 61 5.17 -3.26 -4.59
N ALA A 62 3.89 -2.88 -4.70
CA ALA A 62 3.47 -1.49 -4.47
C ALA A 62 3.78 -1.04 -3.04
N GLY A 63 3.49 -1.89 -2.05
CA GLY A 63 3.83 -1.65 -0.65
C GLY A 63 5.33 -1.51 -0.41
N LEU A 64 6.15 -2.36 -1.06
CA LEU A 64 7.60 -2.29 -0.97
C LEU A 64 8.14 -0.97 -1.49
N LEU A 65 7.75 -0.60 -2.71
CA LEU A 65 8.16 0.66 -3.33
C LEU A 65 7.71 1.85 -2.49
N PHE A 66 6.45 1.84 -2.02
CA PHE A 66 5.92 2.87 -1.14
C PHE A 66 6.70 2.97 0.18
N GLY A 67 7.01 1.87 0.84
CA GLY A 67 7.71 1.89 2.13
C GLY A 67 9.13 2.43 2.02
N VAL A 68 9.83 2.08 0.94
CA VAL A 68 11.16 2.62 0.65
C VAL A 68 11.08 4.13 0.43
N THR A 69 10.17 4.60 -0.43
CA THR A 69 10.03 6.04 -0.75
C THR A 69 9.54 6.85 0.44
N TYR A 70 8.57 6.32 1.20
CA TYR A 70 7.98 6.97 2.36
C TYR A 70 9.04 7.27 3.44
N ARG A 71 10.01 6.38 3.65
CA ARG A 71 11.15 6.63 4.56
C ARG A 71 12.00 7.84 4.16
N TYR A 72 12.16 8.09 2.86
CA TYR A 72 12.90 9.28 2.37
C TYR A 72 12.07 10.55 2.46
N VAL A 73 10.75 10.46 2.25
CA VAL A 73 9.82 11.59 2.32
C VAL A 73 9.65 12.06 3.77
N VAL A 74 9.45 11.14 4.70
CA VAL A 74 9.33 11.43 6.14
C VAL A 74 10.74 11.52 6.74
N ARG A 75 11.50 12.53 6.33
CA ARG A 75 12.70 12.96 7.06
C ARG A 75 12.32 13.62 8.37
N GLN A 76 13.31 13.82 9.24
CA GLN A 76 13.21 14.38 10.60
C GLN A 76 12.42 15.69 10.77
N GLY A 77 11.91 16.32 9.71
CA GLY A 77 10.94 17.40 9.77
C GLY A 77 9.51 16.87 9.70
N GLU A 78 8.78 16.98 10.81
CA GLU A 78 7.35 16.66 10.93
C GLU A 78 6.50 17.58 10.05
N ASN A 79 6.47 17.32 8.75
CA ASN A 79 5.55 17.96 7.82
C ASN A 79 4.41 16.99 7.47
N PRO A 80 3.29 17.01 8.23
CA PRO A 80 2.19 16.07 8.01
C PRO A 80 1.63 16.16 6.58
N HIS A 81 1.64 17.34 5.97
CA HIS A 81 1.25 17.54 4.56
C HIS A 81 2.13 16.75 3.57
N LEU A 82 3.44 16.63 3.81
CA LEU A 82 4.35 15.91 2.92
C LEU A 82 4.08 14.40 2.96
N SER A 83 3.86 13.87 4.17
CA SER A 83 3.53 12.45 4.38
C SER A 83 2.17 12.07 3.77
N ALA A 84 1.15 12.90 3.99
CA ALA A 84 -0.18 12.70 3.42
C ALA A 84 -0.17 12.83 1.89
N GLY A 85 0.60 13.78 1.34
CA GLY A 85 0.79 13.95 -0.10
C GLY A 85 1.43 12.72 -0.75
N ALA A 86 2.44 12.12 -0.12
CA ALA A 86 3.06 10.89 -0.62
C ALA A 86 2.11 9.69 -0.61
N VAL A 87 1.32 9.53 0.47
CA VAL A 87 0.26 8.51 0.53
C VAL A 87 -0.74 8.69 -0.61
N LEU A 88 -1.23 9.91 -0.78
CA LEU A 88 -2.24 10.24 -1.77
C LEU A 88 -1.72 10.06 -3.20
N ALA A 89 -0.47 10.43 -3.48
CA ALA A 89 0.15 10.22 -4.79
C ALA A 89 0.25 8.72 -5.15
N PHE A 90 0.76 7.88 -4.25
CA PHE A 90 0.85 6.45 -4.50
C PHE A 90 -0.53 5.79 -4.59
N ALA A 91 -1.49 6.24 -3.78
CA ALA A 91 -2.86 5.75 -3.82
C ALA A 91 -3.57 6.10 -5.11
N LEU A 92 -3.40 7.34 -5.60
CA LEU A 92 -3.95 7.76 -6.87
C LEU A 92 -3.32 7.00 -8.03
N VAL A 93 -1.99 6.86 -8.09
CA VAL A 93 -1.33 6.12 -9.18
C VAL A 93 -1.82 4.67 -9.24
N ARG A 94 -1.92 4.00 -8.09
CA ARG A 94 -2.45 2.63 -8.01
C ARG A 94 -3.94 2.58 -8.38
N GLY A 95 -4.74 3.50 -7.83
CA GLY A 95 -6.17 3.57 -8.08
C GLY A 95 -6.50 3.89 -9.54
N LEU A 96 -5.73 4.73 -10.20
CA LEU A 96 -5.88 5.03 -11.63
C LEU A 96 -5.47 3.84 -12.51
N ALA A 97 -4.45 3.08 -12.14
CA ALA A 97 -4.12 1.84 -12.85
C ALA A 97 -5.26 0.79 -12.73
N GLN A 98 -5.88 0.71 -11.54
CA GLN A 98 -7.08 -0.10 -11.34
C GLN A 98 -8.32 0.46 -12.07
N LEU A 99 -8.41 1.78 -12.25
CA LEU A 99 -9.44 2.44 -13.06
C LEU A 99 -9.32 2.03 -14.52
N GLU A 100 -8.14 2.17 -15.11
CA GLU A 100 -7.91 1.86 -16.53
C GLU A 100 -8.28 0.39 -16.83
N THR A 101 -7.87 -0.53 -15.95
CA THR A 101 -8.23 -1.95 -16.05
C THR A 101 -9.71 -2.21 -15.75
N GLY A 102 -10.30 -1.56 -14.74
CA GLY A 102 -11.71 -1.75 -14.40
C GLY A 102 -12.68 -1.18 -15.43
N TRP A 103 -12.34 -0.03 -16.03
CA TRP A 103 -13.13 0.63 -17.08
C TRP A 103 -13.14 -0.20 -18.36
N THR A 104 -11.97 -0.69 -18.78
CA THR A 104 -11.83 -1.51 -19.98
C THR A 104 -12.54 -2.87 -19.86
N LEU A 105 -12.63 -3.46 -18.66
CA LEU A 105 -13.28 -4.76 -18.46
C LEU A 105 -14.77 -4.69 -18.08
N HIS A 106 -15.23 -3.70 -17.31
CA HIS A 106 -16.56 -3.74 -16.68
C HIS A 106 -17.41 -2.46 -16.85
N GLY A 107 -16.84 -1.35 -17.33
CA GLY A 107 -17.58 -0.11 -17.61
C GLY A 107 -18.40 0.49 -16.45
N ASN A 108 -18.10 0.10 -15.20
CA ASN A 108 -18.93 0.45 -14.04
C ASN A 108 -18.24 1.48 -13.11
N PRO A 109 -18.78 2.71 -12.97
CA PRO A 109 -18.20 3.75 -12.14
C PRO A 109 -18.33 3.52 -10.63
N THR A 110 -19.16 2.59 -10.16
CA THR A 110 -19.24 2.29 -8.72
C THR A 110 -18.11 1.37 -8.26
N LEU A 111 -17.67 0.46 -9.14
CA LEU A 111 -16.46 -0.34 -8.95
C LEU A 111 -15.24 0.56 -8.76
N LEU A 112 -15.23 1.69 -9.48
CA LEU A 112 -14.13 2.66 -9.48
C LEU A 112 -13.90 3.28 -8.11
N LEU A 113 -14.97 3.80 -7.47
CA LEU A 113 -14.85 4.39 -6.14
C LEU A 113 -14.40 3.35 -5.11
N LEU A 114 -14.87 2.10 -5.26
CA LEU A 114 -14.53 1.03 -4.34
C LEU A 114 -13.04 0.63 -4.45
N LEU A 115 -12.54 0.41 -5.67
CA LEU A 115 -11.14 0.05 -5.94
C LEU A 115 -10.17 1.19 -5.60
N GLY A 116 -10.50 2.43 -6.00
CA GLY A 116 -9.71 3.60 -5.64
C GLY A 116 -9.67 3.85 -4.12
N GLY A 117 -10.82 3.69 -3.46
CA GLY A 117 -10.95 3.78 -2.00
C GLY A 117 -10.16 2.70 -1.27
N GLU A 118 -10.17 1.46 -1.77
CA GLU A 118 -9.35 0.36 -1.25
C GLU A 118 -7.86 0.71 -1.32
N SER A 119 -7.38 1.17 -2.47
CA SER A 119 -5.98 1.56 -2.66
C SER A 119 -5.55 2.69 -1.71
N ALA A 120 -6.42 3.68 -1.48
CA ALA A 120 -6.17 4.76 -0.54
C ALA A 120 -6.13 4.28 0.91
N LEU A 121 -7.10 3.46 1.33
CA LEU A 121 -7.13 2.88 2.68
C LEU A 121 -5.91 2.00 2.94
N MET A 122 -5.55 1.15 2.00
CA MET A 122 -4.40 0.25 2.08
C MET A 122 -3.09 1.02 2.31
N LEU A 123 -2.84 2.06 1.53
CA LEU A 123 -1.61 2.86 1.66
C LEU A 123 -1.65 3.77 2.89
N ALA A 124 -2.82 4.24 3.31
CA ALA A 124 -2.97 4.97 4.58
C ALA A 124 -2.63 4.07 5.78
N ILE A 125 -3.08 2.81 5.79
CA ILE A 125 -2.72 1.83 6.82
C ILE A 125 -1.21 1.57 6.80
N ALA A 126 -0.62 1.35 5.63
CA ALA A 126 0.83 1.15 5.50
C ALA A 126 1.63 2.35 6.04
N ALA A 127 1.21 3.58 5.72
CA ALA A 127 1.83 4.81 6.22
C ALA A 127 1.69 4.94 7.74
N GLY A 128 0.51 4.61 8.30
CA GLY A 128 0.29 4.60 9.75
C GLY A 128 1.23 3.61 10.45
N VAL A 129 1.37 2.39 9.92
CA VAL A 129 2.30 1.39 10.48
C VAL A 129 3.75 1.85 10.38
N LEU A 130 4.15 2.45 9.26
CA LEU A 130 5.49 3.00 9.08
C LEU A 130 5.76 4.16 10.05
N ASN A 131 4.80 5.07 10.25
CA ASN A 131 4.92 6.13 11.25
C ASN A 131 5.09 5.55 12.66
N VAL A 132 4.30 4.56 13.05
CA VAL A 132 4.47 3.88 14.35
C VAL A 132 5.85 3.22 14.46
N ALA A 133 6.33 2.57 13.39
CA ALA A 133 7.66 1.96 13.37
C ALA A 133 8.79 2.99 13.48
N LEU A 134 8.65 4.16 12.86
CA LEU A 134 9.57 5.29 12.96
C LEU A 134 9.53 5.91 14.37
N SER A 135 8.35 6.14 14.94
CA SER A 135 8.19 6.68 16.30
C SER A 135 8.75 5.75 17.38
N ARG A 136 8.64 4.43 17.19
CA ARG A 136 9.22 3.42 18.08
C ARG A 136 10.73 3.21 17.88
N LYS A 137 11.37 3.95 16.96
CA LYS A 137 12.76 3.76 16.53
C LYS A 137 13.05 2.32 16.04
N ALA A 138 12.02 1.59 15.62
CA ALA A 138 12.17 0.28 15.01
C ALA A 138 12.79 0.40 13.62
N ILE A 139 12.65 1.57 12.98
CA ILE A 139 13.33 1.98 11.76
C ILE A 139 13.93 3.36 12.03
N GLN A 140 15.20 3.58 11.64
CA GLN A 140 15.81 4.89 11.80
C GLN A 140 15.39 5.84 10.67
N PRO A 141 14.96 7.09 10.99
CA PRO A 141 14.70 8.09 9.97
C PRO A 141 15.98 8.42 9.21
N PHE A 142 15.86 8.68 7.90
CA PHE A 142 17.02 8.93 7.06
C PHE A 142 17.71 10.23 7.48
N VAL A 143 18.98 10.15 7.87
CA VAL A 143 19.83 11.31 8.16
C VAL A 143 20.56 11.70 6.88
N SER A 144 20.17 12.81 6.23
CA SER A 144 21.10 13.48 5.31
C SER A 144 22.10 14.29 6.11
N PHE A 145 23.36 14.16 5.72
CA PHE A 145 24.41 15.13 6.01
C PHE A 145 24.00 16.53 5.56
#